data_AF-A0A7J7GJN5-F1
#
_entry.id   AF-A0A7J7GJN5-F1
#
_cell.length_a   1.000
_cell.length_b   1.000
_cell.length_c   1.000
_cell.angle_alpha   90.00
_cell.angle_beta   90.00
_cell.angle_gamma   90.00
#
_symmetry.space_group_name_H-M   'P 1'
#
loop_
_entity.id
_entity.type
_entity.pdbx_description
1 polymer ?
#
loop_
_entity_poly.entity_id
_entity_poly.type
_entity_poly.pdbx_seq_one_letter_code
_entity_poly.pdbx_strand_id
1 'polypeptide(L)'
;MAENSIPKEAAYQIINDELMLDGNPRLNLASFVTTWMEPECDKLMMDAINKNYVDMDEYPNRCVNMIAHLFNAPLGESEAAVGVGTVGSSEAIMLAGLAFKRKWQNKRKAQGLPFDKPNIVTGANVQGYQNVMENCRQNAVVLKQGLEKTGRFNIVSKDIGVPLVAFSLNDNSRYNEFEVSDMLRRFGWIVPAYTMPADAQHVTVLRVVIREDFSRTLAERLVFDICKVLHELDALSSKISAKREENGKNGTVVKKTALQTQREITDVWKKFVLARKTQVIC
;
A
#
# COMPACT_ATOMS: atom_id res chain seq x y z
N MET A 1 4.59 15.13 -27.97
CA MET A 1 3.26 15.32 -28.60
C MET A 1 3.38 14.82 -30.03
N ALA A 2 2.47 13.97 -30.50
CA ALA A 2 2.51 13.51 -31.89
C ALA A 2 2.23 14.68 -32.85
N GLU A 3 2.80 14.64 -34.05
CA GLU A 3 2.62 15.72 -35.05
C GLU A 3 1.22 15.72 -35.69
N ASN A 4 0.54 14.57 -35.72
CA ASN A 4 -0.77 14.41 -36.35
C ASN A 4 -1.77 13.74 -35.40
N SER A 5 -3.05 14.08 -35.56
CA SER A 5 -4.17 13.42 -34.86
C SER A 5 -4.44 12.02 -35.43
N ILE A 6 -5.01 11.15 -34.60
CA ILE A 6 -5.48 9.80 -34.97
C ILE A 6 -6.98 9.66 -34.72
N PRO A 7 -7.68 8.68 -35.33
CA PRO A 7 -9.09 8.42 -35.04
C PRO A 7 -9.34 8.12 -33.55
N LYS A 8 -10.46 8.62 -33.00
CA LYS A 8 -10.80 8.46 -31.57
C LYS A 8 -10.85 7.00 -31.10
N GLU A 9 -11.34 6.09 -31.96
CA GLU A 9 -11.41 4.66 -31.65
C GLU A 9 -10.01 4.04 -31.57
N ALA A 10 -9.08 4.46 -32.43
CA ALA A 10 -7.70 3.98 -32.39
C ALA A 10 -6.99 4.49 -31.13
N ALA A 11 -7.17 5.77 -30.78
CA ALA A 11 -6.64 6.32 -29.54
C ALA A 11 -7.17 5.58 -28.31
N TYR A 12 -8.49 5.38 -28.24
CA TYR A 12 -9.14 4.64 -27.16
C TYR A 12 -8.59 3.22 -27.05
N GLN A 13 -8.53 2.48 -28.16
CA GLN A 13 -8.08 1.09 -28.14
C GLN A 13 -6.63 0.98 -27.66
N ILE A 14 -5.72 1.82 -28.16
CA ILE A 14 -4.31 1.80 -27.75
C ILE A 14 -4.16 2.06 -26.25
N ILE A 15 -4.83 3.09 -25.73
CA ILE A 15 -4.78 3.43 -24.30
C ILE A 15 -5.42 2.32 -23.47
N ASN A 16 -6.58 1.82 -23.89
CA ASN A 16 -7.30 0.77 -23.17
C ASN A 16 -6.50 -0.54 -23.13
N ASP A 17 -5.79 -0.89 -24.20
CA ASP A 17 -4.92 -2.07 -24.25
C ASP A 17 -3.72 -1.93 -23.31
N GLU A 18 -3.13 -0.73 -23.21
CA GLU A 18 -2.06 -0.45 -22.25
C GLU A 18 -2.56 -0.57 -20.80
N LEU A 19 -3.76 -0.04 -20.52
CA LEU A 19 -4.40 -0.15 -19.20
C LEU A 19 -4.72 -1.59 -18.79
N MET A 20 -4.83 -2.55 -19.72
CA MET A 20 -5.00 -3.98 -19.38
C MET A 20 -3.77 -4.58 -18.69
N LEU A 21 -2.60 -3.92 -18.78
CA LEU A 21 -1.38 -4.34 -18.09
C LEU A 21 -1.40 -3.96 -16.60
N ASP A 22 -2.30 -3.06 -16.19
CA ASP A 22 -2.46 -2.67 -14.80
C ASP A 22 -3.12 -3.80 -13.99
N GLY A 23 -2.75 -3.87 -12.71
CA GLY A 23 -3.34 -4.84 -11.79
C GLY A 23 -4.80 -4.53 -11.49
N ASN A 24 -5.63 -5.58 -11.36
CA ASN A 24 -7.05 -5.41 -11.03
C ASN A 24 -7.21 -4.70 -9.67
N PRO A 25 -7.87 -3.53 -9.60
CA PRO A 25 -8.04 -2.78 -8.35
C PRO A 25 -8.69 -3.59 -7.22
N ARG A 26 -9.62 -4.51 -7.53
CA ARG A 26 -10.29 -5.35 -6.53
C ARG A 26 -9.35 -6.37 -5.87
N LEU A 27 -8.28 -6.75 -6.55
CA LEU A 27 -7.23 -7.64 -6.03
C LEU A 27 -6.05 -6.86 -5.44
N ASN A 28 -6.09 -5.53 -5.52
CA ASN A 28 -5.10 -4.68 -4.89
C ASN A 28 -5.35 -4.58 -3.39
N LEU A 29 -4.62 -5.32 -2.57
CA LEU A 29 -4.78 -5.31 -1.10
C LEU A 29 -3.80 -4.35 -0.41
N ALA A 30 -3.05 -3.56 -1.18
CA ALA A 30 -2.14 -2.55 -0.67
C ALA A 30 -2.83 -1.25 -0.26
N SER A 31 -3.92 -0.91 -0.96
CA SER A 31 -4.60 0.39 -0.91
C SER A 31 -5.76 0.42 0.09
N PHE A 32 -5.94 1.58 0.73
CA PHE A 32 -7.14 1.90 1.52
C PHE A 32 -8.24 2.58 0.69
N VAL A 33 -7.95 2.94 -0.56
CA VAL A 33 -8.91 3.61 -1.45
C VAL A 33 -9.99 2.61 -1.87
N THR A 34 -11.26 3.02 -1.82
CA THR A 34 -12.40 2.23 -2.29
C THR A 34 -12.26 1.90 -3.78
N THR A 35 -12.47 0.63 -4.14
CA THR A 35 -12.27 0.11 -5.51
C THR A 35 -13.55 -0.33 -6.21
N TRP A 36 -14.70 -0.12 -5.58
CA TRP A 36 -16.01 -0.48 -6.11
C TRP A 36 -17.08 0.45 -5.55
N MET A 37 -18.09 0.78 -6.36
CA MET A 37 -19.28 1.51 -5.97
C MET A 37 -20.51 0.88 -6.65
N GLU A 38 -21.70 1.17 -6.13
CA GLU A 38 -22.95 0.74 -6.76
C GLU A 38 -23.12 1.37 -8.15
N PRO A 39 -23.72 0.68 -9.14
CA PRO A 39 -23.90 1.20 -10.51
C PRO A 39 -24.65 2.53 -10.59
N GLU A 40 -25.55 2.79 -9.65
CA GLU A 40 -26.27 4.06 -9.51
C GLU A 40 -25.30 5.20 -9.17
N CYS A 41 -24.26 4.94 -8.38
CA CYS A 41 -23.25 5.92 -8.05
C CYS A 41 -22.33 6.23 -9.25
N ASP A 42 -21.96 5.21 -10.02
CA ASP A 42 -21.19 5.40 -11.26
C ASP A 42 -21.93 6.34 -12.24
N LYS A 43 -23.25 6.16 -12.38
CA LYS A 43 -24.08 7.05 -13.21
C LYS A 43 -24.05 8.49 -12.70
N LEU A 44 -24.26 8.69 -11.39
CA LEU A 44 -24.22 10.03 -10.80
C LEU A 44 -22.85 10.70 -10.96
N MET A 45 -21.76 9.95 -10.85
CA MET A 45 -20.41 10.47 -11.07
C MET A 45 -20.19 10.88 -12.52
N MET A 46 -20.61 10.05 -13.48
CA MET A 46 -20.47 10.35 -14.91
C MET A 46 -21.36 11.53 -15.33
N ASP A 47 -22.58 11.63 -14.79
CA ASP A 47 -23.49 12.77 -15.05
C ASP A 47 -22.98 14.09 -14.47
N ALA A 48 -22.12 14.03 -13.45
CA ALA A 48 -21.57 15.20 -12.77
C ALA A 48 -20.11 15.51 -13.14
N ILE A 49 -19.48 14.76 -14.06
CA ILE A 49 -18.04 14.89 -14.36
C ILE A 49 -17.63 16.27 -14.90
N ASN A 50 -18.59 17.00 -15.47
CA ASN A 50 -18.40 18.35 -16.01
C ASN A 50 -18.68 19.47 -15.00
N LYS A 51 -19.08 19.15 -13.76
CA LYS A 51 -19.33 20.14 -12.71
C LYS A 51 -18.03 20.52 -12.02
N ASN A 52 -17.70 21.80 -12.07
CA ASN A 52 -16.54 22.33 -11.39
C ASN A 52 -16.88 22.66 -9.93
N TYR A 53 -16.31 21.91 -9.00
CA TYR A 53 -16.65 21.99 -7.58
C TYR A 53 -16.28 23.34 -6.92
N VAL A 54 -15.34 24.12 -7.49
CA VAL A 54 -14.99 25.44 -6.95
C VAL A 54 -16.11 26.48 -7.11
N ASP A 55 -17.04 26.24 -8.03
CA ASP A 55 -18.14 27.15 -8.37
C ASP A 55 -19.31 26.95 -7.37
N MET A 56 -19.04 27.23 -6.09
CA MET A 56 -19.93 26.94 -4.96
C MET A 56 -21.27 27.69 -5.01
N ASP A 57 -21.34 28.82 -5.71
CA ASP A 57 -22.59 29.56 -5.95
C ASP A 57 -23.57 28.75 -6.81
N GLU A 58 -23.05 27.85 -7.66
CA GLU A 58 -23.84 26.97 -8.52
C GLU A 58 -24.16 25.62 -7.83
N TYR A 59 -23.29 25.15 -6.92
CA TYR A 59 -23.35 23.79 -6.35
C TYR A 59 -23.20 23.76 -4.81
N PRO A 60 -24.29 23.76 -4.03
CA PRO A 60 -24.22 23.76 -2.56
C PRO A 60 -23.82 22.39 -1.98
N ASN A 61 -22.94 22.38 -0.97
CA ASN A 61 -22.46 21.16 -0.29
C ASN A 61 -23.11 20.96 1.10
N ARG A 62 -23.75 19.82 1.32
CA ARG A 62 -24.38 19.42 2.61
C ARG A 62 -23.54 18.45 3.44
N CYS A 63 -22.50 17.84 2.88
CA CYS A 63 -21.71 16.78 3.49
C CYS A 63 -20.95 17.26 4.74
N VAL A 64 -20.51 18.52 4.75
CA VAL A 64 -19.79 19.11 5.90
C VAL A 64 -20.63 19.04 7.17
N ASN A 65 -21.91 19.42 7.09
CA ASN A 65 -22.81 19.37 8.25
C ASN A 65 -23.03 17.93 8.73
N MET A 66 -23.24 16.97 7.82
CA MET A 66 -23.45 15.57 8.20
C MET A 66 -22.23 14.99 8.93
N ILE A 67 -21.01 15.25 8.42
CA ILE A 67 -19.77 14.80 9.05
C ILE A 67 -19.54 15.49 10.41
N ALA A 68 -19.86 16.78 10.52
CA ALA A 68 -19.72 17.50 11.78
C ALA A 68 -20.61 16.93 12.89
N HIS A 69 -21.88 16.59 12.56
CA HIS A 69 -22.77 15.90 13.50
C HIS A 69 -22.24 14.50 13.85
N LEU A 70 -21.73 13.75 12.87
CA LEU A 70 -21.13 12.44 13.10
C LEU A 70 -19.94 12.49 14.08
N PHE A 71 -19.17 13.57 14.06
CA PHE A 71 -18.06 13.81 14.99
C PHE A 71 -18.46 14.57 16.26
N ASN A 72 -19.76 14.71 16.53
CA ASN A 72 -20.31 15.40 17.71
C ASN A 72 -19.77 16.83 17.86
N ALA A 73 -19.65 17.56 16.74
CA ALA A 73 -19.27 18.96 16.78
C ALA A 73 -20.27 19.76 17.64
N PRO A 74 -19.81 20.69 18.49
CA PRO A 74 -20.68 21.48 19.36
C PRO A 74 -21.37 22.58 18.55
N LEU A 75 -22.41 22.20 17.79
CA LEU A 75 -23.21 23.09 16.94
C LEU A 75 -24.55 23.37 17.63
N GLY A 76 -25.02 24.62 17.57
CA GLY A 76 -26.42 24.93 17.89
C GLY A 76 -27.38 24.30 16.87
N GLU A 77 -28.67 24.15 17.22
CA GLU A 77 -29.69 23.47 16.37
C GLU A 77 -29.81 24.02 14.93
N SER A 78 -29.39 25.26 14.69
CA SER A 78 -29.43 25.91 13.36
C SER A 78 -28.08 26.43 12.90
N GLU A 79 -26.99 26.05 13.58
CA GLU A 79 -25.65 26.53 13.26
C GLU A 79 -25.01 25.69 12.15
N ALA A 80 -24.54 26.35 11.09
CA ALA A 80 -23.82 25.69 10.02
C ALA A 80 -22.42 25.27 10.52
N ALA A 81 -22.04 24.02 10.24
CA ALA A 81 -20.72 23.53 10.58
C ALA A 81 -19.63 24.22 9.76
N VAL A 82 -18.50 24.51 10.42
CA VAL A 82 -17.31 25.03 9.75
C VAL A 82 -16.46 23.86 9.27
N GLY A 83 -16.33 23.72 7.95
CA GLY A 83 -15.49 22.72 7.32
C GLY A 83 -15.46 22.86 5.81
N VAL A 84 -14.56 22.14 5.16
CA VAL A 84 -14.41 22.13 3.70
C VAL A 84 -14.21 20.71 3.19
N GLY A 85 -14.74 20.43 2.00
CA GLY A 85 -14.35 19.24 1.23
C GLY A 85 -12.98 19.44 0.60
N THR A 86 -12.15 18.40 0.60
CA THR A 86 -10.78 18.41 0.05
C THR A 86 -10.60 17.22 -0.88
N VAL A 87 -9.60 17.27 -1.76
CA VAL A 87 -9.29 16.14 -2.66
C VAL A 87 -8.90 14.89 -1.87
N GLY A 88 -8.26 15.06 -0.70
CA GLY A 88 -7.92 13.96 0.19
C GLY A 88 -7.41 14.46 1.54
N SER A 89 -7.16 13.51 2.46
CA SER A 89 -6.77 13.82 3.84
C SER A 89 -5.47 14.61 3.97
N SER A 90 -4.53 14.50 3.03
CA SER A 90 -3.29 15.29 3.01
C SER A 90 -3.58 16.79 2.97
N GLU A 91 -4.46 17.23 2.07
CA GLU A 91 -4.88 18.63 1.96
C GLU A 91 -5.62 19.06 3.24
N ALA A 92 -6.54 18.24 3.74
CA ALA A 92 -7.27 18.53 4.98
C ALA A 92 -6.34 18.71 6.19
N ILE A 93 -5.32 17.84 6.34
CA ILE A 93 -4.32 17.92 7.42
C ILE A 93 -3.47 19.19 7.28
N MET A 94 -3.07 19.55 6.06
CA MET A 94 -2.29 20.78 5.82
C MET A 94 -3.12 22.04 6.14
N LEU A 95 -4.38 22.09 5.71
CA LEU A 95 -5.29 23.20 6.02
C LEU A 95 -5.55 23.31 7.53
N ALA A 96 -5.80 22.18 8.20
CA ALA A 96 -5.93 22.15 9.66
C ALA A 96 -4.64 22.64 10.35
N GLY A 97 -3.47 22.18 9.89
CA GLY A 97 -2.17 22.62 10.38
C GLY A 97 -1.92 24.12 10.19
N LEU A 98 -2.31 24.69 9.04
CA LEU A 98 -2.24 26.12 8.76
C LEU A 98 -3.15 26.92 9.70
N ALA A 99 -4.39 26.45 9.92
CA ALA A 99 -5.32 27.07 10.86
C ALA A 99 -4.77 27.06 12.28
N PHE A 100 -4.23 25.92 12.76
CA PHE A 100 -3.59 25.82 14.07
C PHE A 100 -2.39 26.76 14.20
N LYS A 101 -1.48 26.75 13.22
CA LYS A 101 -0.28 27.61 13.20
C LYS A 101 -0.66 29.08 13.26
N ARG A 102 -1.61 29.53 12.43
CA ARG A 102 -2.05 30.92 12.37
C ARG A 102 -2.72 31.37 13.67
N LYS A 103 -3.60 30.54 14.23
CA LYS A 103 -4.26 30.79 15.52
C LYS A 103 -3.24 30.90 16.66
N TRP A 104 -2.26 29.99 16.71
CA TRP A 104 -1.18 30.02 17.70
C TRP A 104 -0.27 31.26 17.56
N GLN A 105 0.13 31.61 16.33
CA GLN A 105 0.95 32.80 16.08
C GLN A 105 0.25 34.09 16.54
N ASN A 106 -1.03 34.26 16.21
CA ASN A 106 -1.80 35.43 16.63
C ASN A 106 -1.87 35.53 18.16
N LYS A 107 -2.10 34.41 18.85
CA LYS A 107 -2.11 34.36 20.32
C LYS A 107 -0.74 34.71 20.92
N ARG A 108 0.36 34.17 20.39
CA ARG A 108 1.72 34.46 20.87
C ARG A 108 2.11 35.92 20.65
N LYS A 109 1.79 36.50 19.49
CA LYS A 109 2.01 37.91 19.18
C LYS A 109 1.26 38.84 20.16
N ALA A 110 -0.01 38.54 20.43
CA ALA A 110 -0.80 39.30 21.41
C ALA A 110 -0.21 39.24 22.84
N GLN A 111 0.53 38.17 23.15
CA GLN A 111 1.21 37.98 24.44
C GLN A 111 2.67 38.48 24.44
N GLY A 112 3.17 39.03 23.33
CA GLY A 112 4.58 39.46 23.20
C GLY A 112 5.60 38.32 23.23
N LEU A 113 5.19 37.07 22.97
CA LEU A 113 6.05 35.89 23.04
C LEU A 113 6.59 35.48 21.66
N PRO A 114 7.77 34.80 21.58
CA PRO A 114 8.34 34.31 20.32
C PRO A 114 7.41 33.34 19.58
N PHE A 115 7.35 33.40 18.25
CA PHE A 115 6.41 32.62 17.43
C PHE A 115 7.06 31.91 16.23
N ASP A 116 8.36 31.67 16.32
CA ASP A 116 9.22 31.12 15.26
C ASP A 116 9.30 29.59 15.27
N LYS A 117 9.03 28.92 16.40
CA LYS A 117 9.21 27.46 16.58
C LYS A 117 7.93 26.73 17.04
N PRO A 118 6.95 26.51 16.15
CA PRO A 118 5.78 25.68 16.47
C PRO A 118 6.12 24.18 16.48
N ASN A 119 5.31 23.38 17.16
CA ASN A 119 5.33 21.92 17.11
C ASN A 119 3.90 21.37 17.01
N ILE A 120 3.76 20.11 16.56
CA ILE A 120 2.52 19.34 16.51
C ILE A 120 2.80 17.98 17.17
N VAL A 121 1.85 17.49 17.96
CA VAL A 121 1.90 16.16 18.58
C VAL A 121 0.70 15.37 18.05
N THR A 122 0.93 14.19 17.47
CA THR A 122 -0.12 13.34 16.89
C THR A 122 -0.18 11.98 17.57
N GLY A 123 -1.39 11.41 17.65
CA GLY A 123 -1.64 10.03 18.08
C GLY A 123 -1.75 9.06 16.89
N ALA A 124 -1.83 7.75 17.17
CA ALA A 124 -1.72 6.67 16.18
C ALA A 124 -3.06 6.01 15.79
N ASN A 125 -4.03 6.77 15.24
CA ASN A 125 -5.20 6.32 14.44
C ASN A 125 -6.59 6.23 15.15
N VAL A 126 -7.67 6.62 14.43
CA VAL A 126 -9.11 6.54 14.83
C VAL A 126 -10.03 6.33 13.59
N GLN A 127 -11.27 5.84 13.79
CA GLN A 127 -12.14 5.00 12.93
C GLN A 127 -13.60 5.51 12.74
N GLY A 128 -14.35 5.04 11.72
CA GLY A 128 -15.81 5.25 11.54
C GLY A 128 -16.47 4.39 10.42
N TYR A 129 -17.80 4.14 10.49
CA TYR A 129 -18.73 3.28 9.67
C TYR A 129 -19.08 1.87 10.19
N GLN A 130 -19.94 1.74 11.19
CA GLN A 130 -20.15 0.48 11.94
C GLN A 130 -20.48 -0.79 11.12
N ASN A 131 -21.47 -0.78 10.21
CA ASN A 131 -21.88 -2.02 9.52
C ASN A 131 -20.86 -2.50 8.48
N VAL A 132 -20.37 -1.56 7.66
CA VAL A 132 -19.30 -1.83 6.68
C VAL A 132 -18.03 -2.24 7.40
N MET A 133 -17.69 -1.54 8.49
CA MET A 133 -16.52 -1.86 9.31
C MET A 133 -16.66 -3.19 10.03
N GLU A 134 -17.87 -3.61 10.44
CA GLU A 134 -18.10 -4.91 11.06
C GLU A 134 -17.89 -6.03 10.04
N ASN A 135 -18.40 -5.90 8.81
CA ASN A 135 -18.13 -6.86 7.73
C ASN A 135 -16.63 -6.93 7.40
N CYS A 136 -15.96 -5.78 7.26
CA CYS A 136 -14.51 -5.73 7.03
C CYS A 136 -13.74 -6.37 8.19
N ARG A 137 -14.15 -6.10 9.43
CA ARG A 137 -13.56 -6.69 10.65
C ARG A 137 -13.74 -8.20 10.68
N GLN A 138 -14.92 -8.71 10.34
CA GLN A 138 -15.18 -10.15 10.29
C GLN A 138 -14.32 -10.85 9.24
N ASN A 139 -14.13 -10.27 8.05
CA ASN A 139 -13.25 -10.83 7.03
C ASN A 139 -11.76 -10.72 7.41
N ALA A 140 -11.35 -9.65 8.10
CA ALA A 140 -10.01 -9.53 8.68
C ALA A 140 -9.73 -10.64 9.71
N VAL A 141 -10.70 -10.97 10.57
CA VAL A 141 -10.59 -12.08 11.54
C VAL A 141 -10.39 -13.41 10.83
N VAL A 142 -11.10 -13.67 9.72
CA VAL A 142 -10.95 -14.93 8.98
C VAL A 142 -9.60 -15.05 8.31
N LEU A 143 -9.13 -13.97 7.70
CA LEU A 143 -7.78 -13.94 7.15
C LEU A 143 -6.74 -14.18 8.25
N LYS A 144 -6.86 -13.49 9.39
CA LYS A 144 -5.98 -13.67 10.55
C LYS A 144 -5.96 -15.13 11.02
N GLN A 145 -7.12 -15.73 11.26
CA GLN A 145 -7.23 -17.13 11.69
C GLN A 145 -6.66 -18.10 10.63
N GLY A 146 -6.85 -17.81 9.35
CA GLY A 146 -6.28 -18.59 8.25
C GLY A 146 -4.75 -18.56 8.26
N LEU A 147 -4.17 -17.37 8.46
CA LEU A 147 -2.72 -17.18 8.57
C LEU A 147 -2.15 -17.84 9.84
N GLU A 148 -2.81 -17.71 10.98
CA GLU A 148 -2.39 -18.35 12.24
C GLU A 148 -2.38 -19.88 12.13
N LYS A 149 -3.39 -20.45 11.47
CA LYS A 149 -3.47 -21.91 11.21
C LYS A 149 -2.30 -22.46 10.40
N THR A 150 -1.61 -21.62 9.61
CA THR A 150 -0.41 -22.06 8.88
C THR A 150 0.76 -22.33 9.82
N GLY A 151 0.81 -21.70 11.00
CA GLY A 151 1.96 -21.73 11.90
C GLY A 151 3.23 -21.07 11.33
N ARG A 152 3.16 -20.40 10.17
CA ARG A 152 4.31 -19.82 9.46
C ARG A 152 4.50 -18.33 9.71
N PHE A 153 3.47 -17.66 10.23
CA PHE A 153 3.46 -16.20 10.38
C PHE A 153 3.24 -15.77 11.84
N ASN A 154 3.78 -14.60 12.15
CA ASN A 154 3.48 -13.84 13.35
C ASN A 154 2.58 -12.65 12.99
N ILE A 155 1.46 -12.48 13.69
CA ILE A 155 0.53 -11.38 13.45
C ILE A 155 0.98 -10.14 14.25
N VAL A 156 1.30 -9.06 13.54
CA VAL A 156 1.81 -7.80 14.11
C VAL A 156 0.68 -6.79 14.35
N SER A 157 -0.40 -6.86 13.57
CA SER A 157 -1.57 -5.99 13.73
C SER A 157 -2.43 -6.34 14.95
N LYS A 158 -3.03 -5.33 15.58
CA LYS A 158 -3.97 -5.47 16.71
C LYS A 158 -5.37 -5.86 16.24
N ASP A 159 -6.16 -6.46 17.14
CA ASP A 159 -7.55 -6.87 16.88
C ASP A 159 -8.54 -5.70 16.77
N ILE A 160 -8.23 -4.58 17.42
CA ILE A 160 -9.07 -3.39 17.46
C ILE A 160 -8.37 -2.27 16.68
N GLY A 161 -9.08 -1.72 15.70
CA GLY A 161 -8.62 -0.60 14.88
C GLY A 161 -9.01 -0.78 13.42
N VAL A 162 -8.17 -0.22 12.53
CA VAL A 162 -8.36 -0.27 11.08
C VAL A 162 -8.43 -1.73 10.59
N PRO A 163 -9.40 -2.10 9.72
CA PRO A 163 -9.54 -3.46 9.22
C PRO A 163 -8.40 -3.83 8.25
N LEU A 164 -7.27 -4.23 8.81
CA LEU A 164 -6.10 -4.71 8.10
C LEU A 164 -5.44 -5.84 8.89
N VAL A 165 -4.68 -6.69 8.20
CA VAL A 165 -3.85 -7.72 8.82
C VAL A 165 -2.40 -7.48 8.39
N ALA A 166 -1.54 -7.17 9.36
CA ALA A 166 -0.10 -7.06 9.16
C ALA A 166 0.59 -8.26 9.80
N PHE A 167 1.45 -8.94 9.06
CA PHE A 167 2.07 -10.19 9.49
C PHE A 167 3.48 -10.36 8.92
N SER A 168 4.35 -11.04 9.67
CA SER A 168 5.73 -11.34 9.27
C SER A 168 5.96 -12.85 9.28
N LEU A 169 6.97 -13.36 8.56
CA LEU A 169 7.35 -14.76 8.65
C LEU A 169 7.98 -15.06 10.02
N ASN A 170 7.71 -16.25 10.56
CA ASN A 170 8.37 -16.73 11.79
C ASN A 170 9.84 -17.06 11.55
N ASP A 171 10.17 -17.53 10.34
CA ASP A 171 11.51 -17.85 9.88
C ASP A 171 11.71 -17.30 8.47
N ASN A 172 12.67 -16.39 8.31
CA ASN A 172 13.02 -15.73 7.05
C ASN A 172 14.32 -16.26 6.42
N SER A 173 14.83 -17.40 6.91
CA SER A 173 16.13 -17.96 6.47
C SER A 173 16.10 -18.52 5.04
N ARG A 174 14.96 -19.07 4.62
CA ARG A 174 14.81 -19.77 3.33
C ARG A 174 14.21 -18.90 2.23
N TYR A 175 13.30 -18.02 2.61
CA TYR A 175 12.69 -16.99 1.78
C TYR A 175 12.19 -15.86 2.68
N ASN A 176 11.94 -14.70 2.09
CA ASN A 176 11.46 -13.51 2.80
C ASN A 176 10.06 -13.06 2.34
N GLU A 177 9.53 -12.05 3.02
CA GLU A 177 8.22 -11.46 2.75
C GLU A 177 8.10 -10.86 1.35
N PHE A 178 9.20 -10.34 0.77
CA PHE A 178 9.20 -9.81 -0.59
C PHE A 178 9.00 -10.93 -1.63
N GLU A 179 9.62 -12.08 -1.43
CA GLU A 179 9.44 -13.24 -2.32
C GLU A 179 8.01 -13.79 -2.24
N VAL A 180 7.41 -13.82 -1.04
CA VAL A 180 5.99 -14.18 -0.88
C VAL A 180 5.09 -13.18 -1.60
N SER A 181 5.36 -11.87 -1.47
CA SER A 181 4.64 -10.81 -2.18
C SER A 181 4.70 -10.99 -3.71
N ASP A 182 5.89 -11.22 -4.25
CA ASP A 182 6.12 -11.40 -5.69
C ASP A 182 5.44 -12.66 -6.23
N MET A 183 5.47 -13.76 -5.48
CA MET A 183 4.79 -15.00 -5.83
C MET A 183 3.27 -14.83 -5.87
N LEU A 184 2.69 -14.06 -4.95
CA LEU A 184 1.26 -13.78 -4.89
C LEU A 184 0.75 -12.99 -6.11
N ARG A 185 1.61 -12.18 -6.74
CA ARG A 185 1.26 -11.47 -7.99
C ARG A 185 0.86 -12.41 -9.12
N ARG A 186 1.35 -13.65 -9.15
CA ARG A 186 0.98 -14.67 -10.16
C ARG A 186 -0.48 -15.07 -10.09
N PHE A 187 -1.10 -14.90 -8.92
CA PHE A 187 -2.52 -15.13 -8.67
C PHE A 187 -3.34 -13.83 -8.80
N GLY A 188 -2.71 -12.71 -9.19
CA GLY A 188 -3.32 -11.39 -9.31
C GLY A 188 -3.36 -10.59 -8.01
N TRP A 189 -2.93 -11.16 -6.88
CA TRP A 189 -2.93 -10.48 -5.59
C TRP A 189 -1.79 -9.47 -5.49
N ILE A 190 -2.11 -8.24 -5.06
CA ILE A 190 -1.10 -7.23 -4.75
C ILE A 190 -1.06 -7.03 -3.24
N VAL A 191 -0.13 -7.73 -2.58
CA VAL A 191 0.10 -7.65 -1.14
C VAL A 191 1.46 -7.00 -0.90
N PRO A 192 1.55 -5.77 -0.37
CA PRO A 192 2.82 -5.09 -0.17
C PRO A 192 3.63 -5.73 0.96
N ALA A 193 4.93 -5.83 0.75
CA ALA A 193 5.92 -6.07 1.79
C ALA A 193 6.74 -4.79 2.04
N TYR A 194 6.99 -4.44 3.30
CA TYR A 194 7.84 -3.30 3.67
C TYR A 194 8.53 -3.52 5.01
N THR A 195 9.65 -2.85 5.21
CA THR A 195 10.37 -2.82 6.49
C THR A 195 9.78 -1.75 7.41
N MET A 196 9.75 -2.03 8.71
CA MET A 196 9.21 -1.10 9.69
C MET A 196 10.08 0.17 9.83
N PRO A 197 9.53 1.28 10.37
CA PRO A 197 10.24 2.55 10.57
C PRO A 197 11.51 2.43 11.46
N ALA A 198 12.21 3.55 11.64
CA ALA A 198 13.40 3.64 12.49
C ALA A 198 13.19 2.92 13.84
N ASP A 199 14.23 2.23 14.30
CA ASP A 199 14.27 1.36 15.49
C ASP A 199 13.60 -0.03 15.37
N ALA A 200 12.94 -0.34 14.24
CA ALA A 200 12.37 -1.67 13.97
C ALA A 200 12.66 -2.21 12.55
N GLN A 201 13.65 -1.65 11.84
CA GLN A 201 13.93 -1.97 10.42
C GLN A 201 14.26 -3.44 10.12
N HIS A 202 14.63 -4.22 11.13
CA HIS A 202 14.86 -5.66 11.01
C HIS A 202 13.57 -6.48 10.87
N VAL A 203 12.41 -5.84 11.11
CA VAL A 203 11.08 -6.44 10.94
C VAL A 203 10.54 -6.04 9.57
N THR A 204 10.38 -7.05 8.72
CA THR A 204 9.65 -6.93 7.45
C THR A 204 8.25 -7.47 7.64
N VAL A 205 7.24 -6.75 7.11
CA VAL A 205 5.85 -7.16 7.22
C VAL A 205 5.18 -7.18 5.86
N LEU A 206 4.29 -8.15 5.67
CA LEU A 206 3.23 -8.12 4.67
C LEU A 206 2.02 -7.42 5.27
N ARG A 207 1.30 -6.64 4.46
CA ARG A 207 0.06 -5.98 4.90
C ARG A 207 -1.07 -6.24 3.93
N VAL A 208 -2.18 -6.76 4.44
CA VAL A 208 -3.43 -6.91 3.69
C VAL A 208 -4.46 -5.93 4.25
N VAL A 209 -4.90 -4.99 3.42
CA VAL A 209 -5.98 -4.07 3.75
C VAL A 209 -7.32 -4.69 3.35
N ILE A 210 -8.26 -4.75 4.29
CA ILE A 210 -9.60 -5.29 4.07
C ILE A 210 -10.56 -4.14 3.83
N ARG A 211 -11.05 -4.03 2.59
CA ARG A 211 -12.03 -3.04 2.17
C ARG A 211 -13.44 -3.64 2.12
N GLU A 212 -14.42 -2.79 1.92
CA GLU A 212 -15.83 -3.17 1.78
C GLU A 212 -16.07 -4.23 0.70
N ASP A 213 -15.36 -4.13 -0.43
CA ASP A 213 -15.51 -5.03 -1.57
C ASP A 213 -14.72 -6.35 -1.44
N PHE A 214 -14.04 -6.55 -0.30
CA PHE A 214 -13.29 -7.77 0.02
C PHE A 214 -14.18 -8.76 0.78
N SER A 215 -14.81 -9.67 0.02
CA SER A 215 -15.76 -10.65 0.53
C SER A 215 -15.10 -11.82 1.29
N ARG A 216 -15.93 -12.61 1.98
CA ARG A 216 -15.49 -13.85 2.64
C ARG A 216 -14.82 -14.81 1.67
N THR A 217 -15.38 -14.96 0.47
CA THR A 217 -14.84 -15.83 -0.59
C THR A 217 -13.42 -15.41 -1.01
N LEU A 218 -13.18 -14.09 -1.12
CA LEU A 218 -11.84 -13.57 -1.43
C LEU A 218 -10.87 -13.79 -0.27
N ALA A 219 -11.32 -13.63 0.98
CA ALA A 219 -10.50 -13.92 2.16
C ALA A 219 -10.04 -15.37 2.21
N GLU A 220 -10.96 -16.32 2.03
CA GLU A 220 -10.66 -17.75 2.01
C GLU A 220 -9.76 -18.13 0.84
N ARG A 221 -10.01 -17.54 -0.34
CA ARG A 221 -9.18 -17.77 -1.52
C ARG A 221 -7.76 -17.24 -1.33
N LEU A 222 -7.60 -16.07 -0.72
CA LEU A 222 -6.29 -15.50 -0.41
C LEU A 222 -5.50 -16.42 0.52
N VAL A 223 -6.12 -16.94 1.60
CA VAL A 223 -5.46 -17.90 2.50
C VAL A 223 -5.01 -19.14 1.74
N PHE A 224 -5.86 -19.69 0.87
CA PHE A 224 -5.54 -20.85 0.06
C PHE A 224 -4.36 -20.60 -0.90
N ASP A 225 -4.35 -19.46 -1.59
CA ASP A 225 -3.26 -19.09 -2.51
C ASP A 225 -1.95 -18.80 -1.74
N ILE A 226 -2.02 -18.21 -0.54
CA ILE A 226 -0.85 -18.07 0.36
C ILE A 226 -0.28 -19.44 0.73
N CYS A 227 -1.10 -20.41 1.13
CA CYS A 227 -0.64 -21.76 1.44
C CYS A 227 0.06 -22.42 0.24
N LYS A 228 -0.47 -22.24 -0.98
CA LYS A 228 0.18 -22.73 -2.20
C LYS A 228 1.54 -22.08 -2.44
N VAL A 229 1.62 -20.76 -2.33
CA VAL A 229 2.87 -20.01 -2.48
C VAL A 229 3.92 -20.50 -1.48
N LEU A 230 3.55 -20.69 -0.22
CA LEU A 230 4.47 -21.20 0.80
C LEU A 230 4.95 -22.61 0.48
N HIS A 231 4.07 -23.50 0.02
CA HIS A 231 4.43 -24.85 -0.37
C HIS A 231 5.38 -24.88 -1.58
N GLU A 232 5.16 -24.00 -2.58
CA GLU A 232 6.04 -23.86 -3.73
C GLU A 232 7.43 -23.32 -3.32
N LEU A 233 7.48 -22.30 -2.46
CA LEU A 233 8.73 -21.74 -1.93
C LEU A 233 9.51 -22.76 -1.10
N ASP A 234 8.81 -23.55 -0.27
CA ASP A 234 9.40 -24.67 0.48
C ASP A 234 10.04 -25.70 -0.48
N ALA A 235 9.37 -26.04 -1.58
CA ALA A 235 9.88 -26.97 -2.59
C ALA A 235 11.09 -26.42 -3.38
N LEU A 236 11.10 -25.11 -3.69
CA LEU A 236 12.21 -24.46 -4.37
C LEU A 236 13.47 -24.39 -3.50
N SER A 237 13.32 -24.02 -2.22
CA SER A 237 14.42 -23.99 -1.26
C SER A 237 15.02 -25.38 -1.01
N SER A 238 14.16 -26.41 -0.98
CA SER A 238 14.58 -27.81 -0.86
C SER A 238 15.42 -28.26 -2.07
N LYS A 239 15.07 -27.84 -3.30
CA LYS A 239 15.87 -28.14 -4.50
C LYS A 239 17.23 -27.43 -4.51
N ILE A 240 17.31 -26.20 -3.99
CA ILE A 240 18.58 -25.46 -3.86
C ILE A 240 19.49 -26.10 -2.80
N SER A 241 18.90 -26.53 -1.68
CA SER A 241 19.62 -27.24 -0.61
C SER A 241 20.08 -28.63 -1.07
N ALA A 242 19.23 -29.39 -1.79
CA ALA A 242 19.58 -30.68 -2.37
C ALA A 242 20.68 -30.57 -3.45
N LYS A 243 20.65 -29.54 -4.31
CA LYS A 243 21.74 -29.25 -5.27
C LYS A 243 23.04 -28.85 -4.57
N ARG A 244 22.97 -28.18 -3.41
CA ARG A 244 24.15 -27.87 -2.58
C ARG A 244 24.73 -29.14 -1.95
N GLU A 245 23.91 -30.10 -1.54
CA GLU A 245 24.37 -31.38 -1.00
C GLU A 245 24.91 -32.33 -2.09
N GLU A 246 24.34 -32.35 -3.29
CA GLU A 246 24.89 -33.09 -4.44
C GLU A 246 26.25 -32.52 -4.89
N ASN A 247 26.39 -31.19 -4.95
CA ASN A 247 27.68 -30.55 -5.20
C ASN A 247 28.66 -30.70 -4.02
N GLY A 248 28.17 -30.97 -2.81
CA GLY A 248 28.96 -31.22 -1.60
C GLY A 248 29.67 -32.59 -1.59
N LYS A 249 29.22 -33.55 -2.42
CA LYS A 249 29.89 -34.86 -2.57
C LYS A 249 31.00 -34.88 -3.62
N ASN A 250 31.16 -33.84 -4.44
CA ASN A 250 32.13 -33.78 -5.53
C ASN A 250 33.01 -32.51 -5.56
N GLY A 251 33.30 -31.90 -4.41
CA GLY A 251 34.23 -30.78 -4.38
C GLY A 251 34.74 -30.46 -2.98
N THR A 252 36.01 -30.75 -2.71
CA THR A 252 36.76 -30.09 -1.64
C THR A 252 36.80 -28.59 -1.94
N VAL A 253 35.88 -27.83 -1.34
CA VAL A 253 35.87 -26.36 -1.47
C VAL A 253 37.02 -25.81 -0.64
N VAL A 254 38.17 -25.57 -1.29
CA VAL A 254 39.22 -24.72 -0.74
C VAL A 254 38.64 -23.31 -0.60
N LYS A 255 38.46 -22.83 0.64
CA LYS A 255 38.04 -21.44 0.91
C LYS A 255 39.10 -20.49 0.34
N LYS A 256 38.77 -19.82 -0.77
CA LYS A 256 39.58 -18.75 -1.34
C LYS A 256 39.63 -17.56 -0.37
N THR A 257 40.82 -17.01 -0.15
CA THR A 257 41.01 -15.82 0.68
C THR A 257 40.33 -14.61 0.03
N ALA A 258 39.88 -13.64 0.84
CA ALA A 258 39.17 -12.44 0.37
C ALA A 258 39.89 -11.71 -0.79
N LEU A 259 41.23 -11.75 -0.78
CA LEU A 259 42.07 -11.16 -1.82
C LEU A 259 41.96 -11.87 -3.19
N GLN A 260 41.75 -13.20 -3.20
CA GLN A 260 41.53 -13.98 -4.42
C GLN A 260 40.13 -13.69 -5.00
N THR A 261 39.11 -13.62 -4.15
CA THR A 261 37.74 -13.26 -4.56
C THR A 261 37.70 -11.85 -5.17
N GLN A 262 38.41 -10.89 -4.57
CA GLN A 262 38.47 -9.52 -5.07
C GLN A 262 39.17 -9.41 -6.43
N ARG A 263 40.24 -10.20 -6.65
CA ARG A 263 40.93 -10.26 -7.96
C ARG A 263 40.02 -10.83 -9.04
N GLU A 264 39.30 -11.90 -8.76
CA GLU A 264 38.36 -12.51 -9.71
C GLU A 264 37.20 -11.56 -10.07
N ILE A 265 36.61 -10.88 -9.07
CA ILE A 265 35.58 -9.86 -9.33
C ILE A 265 36.15 -8.73 -10.20
N THR A 266 37.37 -8.30 -9.95
CA THR A 266 38.02 -7.23 -10.72
C THR A 266 38.28 -7.67 -12.16
N ASP A 267 38.71 -8.90 -12.39
CA ASP A 267 38.98 -9.42 -13.73
C ASP A 267 37.69 -9.67 -14.53
N VAL A 268 36.62 -10.12 -13.86
CA VAL A 268 35.28 -10.22 -14.48
C VAL A 268 34.76 -8.83 -14.85
N TRP A 269 34.90 -7.84 -13.98
CA TRP A 269 34.53 -6.46 -14.27
C TRP A 269 35.33 -5.86 -15.42
N LYS A 270 36.64 -6.10 -15.48
CA LYS A 270 37.49 -5.68 -16.61
C LYS A 270 37.00 -6.28 -17.92
N LYS A 271 36.70 -7.58 -17.96
CA LYS A 271 36.17 -8.25 -19.15
C LYS A 271 34.80 -7.68 -19.56
N PHE A 272 33.91 -7.43 -18.61
CA PHE A 272 32.59 -6.85 -18.86
C PHE A 272 32.68 -5.43 -19.44
N VAL A 273 33.56 -4.59 -18.90
CA VAL A 273 33.79 -3.21 -19.39
C VAL A 273 34.42 -3.21 -20.79
N LEU A 274 35.39 -4.10 -21.05
CA LEU A 274 35.99 -4.29 -22.38
C LEU A 274 34.96 -4.71 -23.42
N ALA A 275 34.08 -5.66 -23.09
CA ALA A 275 33.02 -6.13 -23.98
C ALA A 275 32.01 -5.04 -24.34
N ARG A 276 31.70 -4.11 -23.40
CA ARG A 276 30.81 -2.97 -23.67
C ARG A 276 31.45 -1.86 -24.51
N LYS A 277 32.77 -1.66 -24.43
CA LYS A 277 33.46 -0.68 -25.29
C LYS A 277 33.44 -1.05 -26.78
N THR A 278 33.35 -2.33 -27.10
CA THR A 278 33.24 -2.83 -28.50
C THR A 278 31.84 -2.70 -29.09
N GLN A 279 30.79 -2.41 -28.30
CA GLN A 279 29.40 -2.42 -28.75
C GLN A 279 28.81 -1.02 -29.08
N VAL A 280 29.62 0.05 -28.99
CA VAL A 280 29.18 1.44 -29.20
C VAL A 280 29.93 2.13 -30.36
N ILE A 281 30.49 1.36 -31.30
CA ILE A 281 30.99 1.92 -32.57
C ILE A 281 30.44 1.07 -33.72
N CYS A 282 29.26 1.48 -34.19
CA CYS A 282 28.75 1.48 -35.57
C CYS A 282 27.35 2.10 -35.53
#